data_AF-A0A4R9BZ37-F1
#
_entry.id   AF-A0A4R9BZ37-F1
#
_cell.length_a   1.000
_cell.length_b   1.000
_cell.length_c   1.000
_cell.angle_alpha   90.00
_cell.angle_beta   90.00
_cell.angle_gamma   90.00
#
_symmetry.space_group_name_H-M   'P 1'
#
loop_
_entity.id
_entity.type
_entity.pdbx_description
1 polymer ?
#
loop_
_entity_poly.entity_id
_entity_poly.type
_entity_poly.pdbx_seq_one_letter_code
_entity_poly.pdbx_strand_id
1 'polypeptide(L)'
;MTNRDAPFPGPETAGFISDPAAASTPPVYDVVIIGGGAAGLSAAVVLGRARRSVLVIDDGKPRNAPAAGVHSFLTRDGLSPAELVRLGQDEARSYGATIVSGRAADTRRSPHGFAVSLDNGTTLFGRRLLVATGLVDELPAVPGLGERWGRDVLHCPYCHGWEVRDQAIGILGTGPRSAHQALLFRQWSPNITLVLHGPMLDADGSISHDRGPTDAEWEQLAARGISVVIGPVAALDIRNDALTGVRLAGGHLLPLDALVVGPVFTARTGFLTGLGLASTPHPLGVGSSLETDQDGRVQSDGSVVAGVWAAGNSTNLMAQVVVAAAAGLSVATAINAELIQEELEGAVAIYRRPFSSAAEARNSNAHLGDRRHGIPAPAPTPGTTINDREGNNR
;
A
#
# COMPACT_ATOMS: atom_id res chain seq x y z
N MET A 1 48.11 2.09 12.41
CA MET A 1 48.60 0.98 13.26
C MET A 1 47.36 0.29 13.81
N THR A 2 46.98 -0.94 13.48
CA THR A 2 47.73 -2.10 13.00
C THR A 2 46.98 -2.83 11.87
N ASN A 3 47.81 -3.28 10.94
CA ASN A 3 47.57 -4.00 9.71
C ASN A 3 47.02 -5.43 9.96
N ARG A 4 46.04 -5.88 9.17
CA ARG A 4 45.72 -7.30 8.94
C ARG A 4 45.09 -7.48 7.55
N ASP A 5 45.91 -7.26 6.53
CA ASP A 5 45.73 -7.86 5.21
C ASP A 5 46.39 -9.24 5.17
N ALA A 6 45.60 -10.28 4.89
CA ALA A 6 46.07 -11.54 4.32
C ALA A 6 44.91 -12.19 3.51
N PRO A 7 45.11 -12.55 2.23
CA PRO A 7 44.04 -13.08 1.38
C PRO A 7 43.86 -14.59 1.55
N PHE A 8 42.60 -15.04 1.52
CA PHE A 8 42.23 -16.46 1.42
C PHE A 8 42.47 -16.98 -0.01
N PRO A 9 42.92 -18.23 -0.21
CA PRO A 9 43.02 -18.82 -1.55
C PRO A 9 41.62 -19.20 -2.05
N GLY A 10 41.27 -18.74 -3.26
CA GLY A 10 40.01 -19.09 -3.93
C GLY A 10 40.03 -20.52 -4.50
N PRO A 11 38.88 -21.19 -4.60
CA PRO A 11 38.79 -22.48 -5.27
C PRO A 11 38.83 -22.32 -6.80
N GLU A 12 39.53 -23.26 -7.44
CA GLU A 12 39.73 -23.38 -8.88
C GLU A 12 38.41 -23.44 -9.66
N THR A 13 38.34 -22.67 -10.75
CA THR A 13 37.21 -22.66 -11.68
C THR A 13 37.23 -23.90 -12.58
N ALA A 14 36.43 -24.91 -12.24
CA ALA A 14 35.97 -25.90 -13.19
C ALA A 14 34.90 -25.26 -14.10
N GLY A 15 35.17 -25.21 -15.40
CA GLY A 15 34.30 -24.60 -16.40
C GLY A 15 32.96 -25.32 -16.51
N PHE A 16 31.86 -24.60 -16.26
CA PHE A 16 30.53 -24.99 -16.69
C PHE A 16 30.27 -24.40 -18.08
N ILE A 17 30.06 -25.30 -19.05
CA ILE A 17 29.53 -24.95 -20.37
C ILE A 17 28.12 -24.39 -20.14
N SER A 18 27.92 -23.10 -20.42
CA SER A 18 26.60 -22.47 -20.37
C SER A 18 25.81 -22.81 -21.65
N ASP A 19 24.68 -23.49 -21.47
CA ASP A 19 23.71 -23.79 -22.53
C ASP A 19 22.91 -22.51 -22.90
N PRO A 20 22.81 -22.06 -24.17
CA PRO A 20 22.27 -20.74 -24.52
C PRO A 20 20.74 -20.61 -24.58
N ALA A 21 19.97 -21.55 -24.00
CA ALA A 21 18.51 -21.59 -24.21
C ALA A 21 17.67 -21.83 -22.94
N ALA A 22 18.15 -21.48 -21.75
CA ALA A 22 17.28 -21.32 -20.58
C ALA A 22 16.79 -19.87 -20.53
N ALA A 23 15.65 -19.57 -21.17
CA ALA A 23 14.92 -18.36 -20.86
C ALA A 23 14.67 -18.35 -19.35
N SER A 24 15.37 -17.49 -18.61
CA SER A 24 15.30 -17.44 -17.15
C SER A 24 13.85 -17.21 -16.75
N THR A 25 13.24 -18.19 -16.08
CA THR A 25 11.91 -18.01 -15.50
C THR A 25 11.90 -16.71 -14.71
N PRO A 26 10.98 -15.76 -15.00
CA PRO A 26 10.98 -14.48 -14.32
C PRO A 26 10.84 -14.70 -12.80
N PRO A 27 11.56 -13.92 -11.96
CA PRO A 27 11.50 -14.10 -10.52
C PRO A 27 10.07 -13.90 -10.02
N VAL A 28 9.61 -14.83 -9.16
CA VAL A 28 8.30 -14.78 -8.50
C VAL A 28 8.51 -14.37 -7.06
N TYR A 29 7.88 -13.27 -6.65
CA TYR A 29 7.93 -12.76 -5.28
C TYR A 29 6.83 -13.38 -4.42
N ASP A 30 7.06 -13.49 -3.10
CA ASP A 30 6.00 -13.86 -2.17
C ASP A 30 4.92 -12.76 -2.14
N VAL A 31 5.34 -11.50 -2.14
CA VAL A 31 4.42 -10.35 -2.09
C VAL A 31 4.85 -9.27 -3.07
N VAL A 32 3.91 -8.86 -3.92
CA VAL A 32 4.02 -7.64 -4.74
C VAL A 32 3.20 -6.54 -4.09
N ILE A 33 3.85 -5.43 -3.78
CA ILE A 33 3.26 -4.22 -3.19
C ILE A 33 3.22 -3.15 -4.28
N ILE A 34 2.03 -2.64 -4.59
CA ILE A 34 1.86 -1.54 -5.54
C ILE A 34 1.64 -0.26 -4.74
N GLY A 35 2.63 0.64 -4.77
CA GLY A 35 2.70 1.88 -4.01
C GLY A 35 3.84 1.87 -2.98
N GLY A 36 4.79 2.79 -3.14
CA GLY A 36 5.95 2.99 -2.26
C GLY A 36 5.77 4.16 -1.29
N GLY A 37 4.53 4.47 -0.91
CA GLY A 37 4.23 5.40 0.19
C GLY A 37 4.37 4.76 1.57
N ALA A 38 4.00 5.49 2.62
CA ALA A 38 4.16 5.03 4.02
C ALA A 38 3.50 3.66 4.30
N ALA A 39 2.32 3.38 3.73
CA ALA A 39 1.67 2.08 3.86
C ALA A 39 2.48 0.95 3.23
N GLY A 40 2.89 1.11 1.98
CA GLY A 40 3.62 0.07 1.24
C GLY A 40 5.04 -0.16 1.78
N LEU A 41 5.76 0.89 2.15
CA LEU A 41 7.11 0.77 2.72
C LEU A 41 7.08 0.16 4.13
N SER A 42 6.12 0.53 4.97
CA SER A 42 5.91 -0.11 6.27
C SER A 42 5.64 -1.62 6.11
N ALA A 43 4.77 -1.98 5.15
CA ALA A 43 4.50 -3.37 4.83
C ALA A 43 5.76 -4.11 4.33
N ALA A 44 6.54 -3.48 3.45
CA ALA A 44 7.77 -4.04 2.91
C ALA A 44 8.81 -4.34 4.00
N VAL A 45 8.98 -3.43 4.98
CA VAL A 45 9.87 -3.65 6.13
C VAL A 45 9.41 -4.85 6.95
N VAL A 46 8.12 -4.95 7.26
CA VAL A 46 7.57 -6.07 8.05
C VAL A 46 7.76 -7.41 7.33
N LEU A 47 7.40 -7.47 6.05
CA LEU A 47 7.53 -8.69 5.24
C LEU A 47 9.00 -9.08 5.00
N GLY A 48 9.88 -8.10 4.75
CA GLY A 48 11.32 -8.34 4.61
C GLY A 48 11.94 -8.87 5.91
N ARG A 49 11.54 -8.33 7.07
CA ARG A 49 11.92 -8.86 8.39
C ARG A 49 11.39 -10.28 8.65
N ALA A 50 10.24 -10.62 8.07
CA ALA A 50 9.70 -11.98 8.04
C ALA A 50 10.39 -12.87 6.98
N ARG A 51 11.45 -12.39 6.32
CA ARG A 51 12.24 -13.10 5.30
C ARG A 51 11.43 -13.49 4.07
N ARG A 52 10.35 -12.76 3.76
CA ARG A 52 9.59 -12.90 2.52
C ARG A 52 10.31 -12.19 1.39
N SER A 53 10.23 -12.74 0.18
CA SER A 53 10.67 -12.04 -1.02
C SER A 53 9.63 -10.97 -1.39
N VAL A 54 10.03 -9.69 -1.33
CA VAL A 54 9.12 -8.54 -1.51
C VAL A 54 9.55 -7.70 -2.70
N LEU A 55 8.58 -7.37 -3.55
CA LEU A 55 8.72 -6.39 -4.63
C LEU A 55 7.80 -5.20 -4.36
N VAL A 56 8.35 -3.98 -4.33
CA VAL A 56 7.60 -2.72 -4.29
C VAL A 56 7.67 -2.06 -5.67
N ILE A 57 6.51 -1.74 -6.24
CA ILE A 57 6.38 -0.99 -7.49
C ILE A 57 5.87 0.40 -7.14
N ASP A 58 6.63 1.45 -7.48
CA ASP A 58 6.28 2.83 -7.14
C ASP A 58 6.51 3.81 -8.29
N ASP A 59 5.57 4.74 -8.51
CA ASP A 59 5.64 5.73 -9.58
C ASP A 59 6.23 7.09 -9.13
N GLY A 60 6.68 7.19 -7.87
CA GLY A 60 7.31 8.39 -7.31
C GLY A 60 6.34 9.56 -7.08
N LYS A 61 5.02 9.32 -7.04
CA LYS A 61 4.01 10.39 -6.89
C LYS A 61 3.20 10.26 -5.58
N PRO A 62 3.83 10.41 -4.40
CA PRO A 62 3.10 10.34 -3.13
C PRO A 62 2.08 11.48 -3.04
N ARG A 63 0.90 11.20 -2.47
CA ARG A 63 -0.23 12.15 -2.35
C ARG A 63 0.19 13.48 -1.71
N ASN A 64 1.02 13.41 -0.68
CA ASN A 64 1.48 14.56 0.09
C ASN A 64 2.75 15.21 -0.47
N ALA A 65 3.22 14.84 -1.67
CA ALA A 65 4.39 15.47 -2.31
C ALA A 65 4.35 17.02 -2.32
N PRO A 66 3.18 17.69 -2.49
CA PRO A 66 3.13 19.15 -2.49
C PRO A 66 3.38 19.80 -1.13
N ALA A 67 3.25 19.07 -0.02
CA ALA A 67 3.40 19.60 1.33
C ALA A 67 4.88 19.75 1.72
N ALA A 68 5.20 20.80 2.46
CA ALA A 68 6.56 21.04 2.95
C ALA A 68 7.00 20.00 4.01
N GLY A 69 6.07 19.51 4.83
CA GLY A 69 6.36 18.64 5.97
C GLY A 69 5.25 17.62 6.26
N VAL A 70 5.64 16.52 6.87
CA VAL A 70 4.75 15.53 7.48
C VAL A 70 4.63 15.84 8.97
N HIS A 71 3.43 16.16 9.42
CA HIS A 71 3.15 16.45 10.82
C HIS A 71 2.34 15.35 11.49
N SER A 72 2.32 15.35 12.82
CA SER A 72 1.66 14.33 13.65
C SER A 72 2.20 12.91 13.44
N PHE A 73 3.43 12.79 12.93
CA PHE A 73 4.17 11.53 12.89
C PHE A 73 5.22 11.57 14.01
N LEU A 74 5.00 10.81 15.09
CA LEU A 74 5.90 10.79 16.24
C LEU A 74 7.34 10.49 15.80
N THR A 75 8.30 11.29 16.29
CA THR A 75 9.74 11.30 15.91
C THR A 75 10.08 11.84 14.53
N ARG A 76 9.10 12.09 13.65
CA ARG A 76 9.29 12.56 12.27
C ARG A 76 8.49 13.83 11.94
N ASP A 77 8.07 14.58 12.96
CA ASP A 77 7.30 15.80 12.78
C ASP A 77 8.12 16.85 12.01
N GLY A 78 7.51 17.44 10.97
CA GLY A 78 8.14 18.42 10.09
C GLY A 78 9.07 17.83 9.03
N LEU A 79 9.25 16.50 8.97
CA LEU A 79 10.09 15.88 7.95
C LEU A 79 9.45 16.02 6.56
N SER A 80 10.24 16.36 5.54
CA SER A 80 9.69 16.42 4.18
C SER A 80 9.13 15.07 3.73
N PRO A 81 8.02 15.05 2.97
CA PRO A 81 7.46 13.81 2.41
C PRO A 81 8.47 12.97 1.63
N ALA A 82 9.33 13.62 0.84
CA ALA A 82 10.36 12.96 0.04
C ALA A 82 11.41 12.26 0.92
N GLU A 83 11.85 12.92 2.00
CA GLU A 83 12.82 12.33 2.91
C GLU A 83 12.22 11.17 3.72
N LEU A 84 10.95 11.25 4.11
CA LEU A 84 10.25 10.14 4.77
C LEU A 84 10.22 8.90 3.86
N VAL A 85 9.87 9.08 2.58
CA VAL A 85 9.86 8.00 1.59
C VAL A 85 11.26 7.44 1.39
N ARG A 86 12.28 8.30 1.23
CA ARG A 86 13.67 7.89 1.04
C ARG A 86 14.16 7.01 2.19
N LEU A 87 13.93 7.44 3.44
CA LEU A 87 14.29 6.68 4.63
C LEU A 87 13.56 5.33 4.70
N GLY A 88 12.25 5.30 4.42
CA GLY A 88 11.49 4.05 4.39
C GLY A 88 11.95 3.09 3.28
N GLN A 89 12.38 3.61 2.12
CA GLN A 89 12.98 2.79 1.07
C GLN A 89 14.33 2.20 1.51
N ASP A 90 15.17 2.97 2.19
CA ASP A 90 16.46 2.48 2.71
C ASP A 90 16.24 1.36 3.75
N GLU A 91 15.28 1.54 4.66
CA GLU A 91 14.90 0.51 5.64
C GLU A 91 14.39 -0.75 4.93
N ALA A 92 13.48 -0.64 3.96
CA ALA A 92 12.96 -1.78 3.23
C ALA A 92 14.06 -2.54 2.46
N ARG A 93 14.96 -1.82 1.76
CA ARG A 93 16.11 -2.41 1.05
C ARG A 93 17.07 -3.11 2.00
N SER A 94 17.27 -2.58 3.20
CA SER A 94 18.15 -3.22 4.21
C SER A 94 17.67 -4.62 4.63
N TYR A 95 16.38 -4.92 4.45
CA TYR A 95 15.79 -6.25 4.67
C TYR A 95 15.56 -7.06 3.37
N GLY A 96 16.13 -6.62 2.25
CA GLY A 96 16.12 -7.36 0.98
C GLY A 96 14.91 -7.09 0.08
N ALA A 97 14.08 -6.09 0.38
CA ALA A 97 13.00 -5.71 -0.53
C ALA A 97 13.57 -5.16 -1.86
N THR A 98 13.04 -5.63 -2.98
CA THR A 98 13.31 -5.05 -4.30
C THR A 98 12.36 -3.89 -4.54
N ILE A 99 12.86 -2.73 -4.94
CA ILE A 99 12.03 -1.56 -5.25
C ILE A 99 12.26 -1.17 -6.71
N VAL A 100 11.19 -1.16 -7.50
CA VAL A 100 11.20 -0.82 -8.92
C VAL A 100 10.40 0.46 -9.12
N SER A 101 10.99 1.41 -9.83
CA SER A 101 10.25 2.57 -10.30
C SER A 101 9.39 2.18 -11.50
N GLY A 102 8.09 2.44 -11.43
CA GLY A 102 7.16 2.13 -12.50
C GLY A 102 5.70 2.33 -12.10
N ARG A 103 4.82 2.49 -13.08
CA ARG A 103 3.38 2.56 -12.87
C ARG A 103 2.75 1.23 -13.25
N ALA A 104 2.03 0.61 -12.33
CA ALA A 104 1.16 -0.52 -12.66
C ALA A 104 0.04 -0.05 -13.60
N ALA A 105 -0.10 -0.72 -14.74
CA ALA A 105 -1.09 -0.44 -15.77
C ALA A 105 -2.25 -1.45 -15.72
N ASP A 106 -1.96 -2.72 -15.45
CA ASP A 106 -2.96 -3.78 -15.34
C ASP A 106 -2.46 -4.90 -14.41
N THR A 107 -3.38 -5.61 -13.76
CA THR A 107 -3.10 -6.75 -12.89
C THR A 107 -4.07 -7.87 -13.18
N ARG A 108 -3.56 -9.10 -13.29
CA ARG A 108 -4.34 -10.31 -13.58
C ARG A 108 -3.91 -11.48 -12.72
N ARG A 109 -4.77 -12.50 -12.64
CA ARG A 109 -4.39 -13.81 -12.11
C ARG A 109 -3.37 -14.48 -13.01
N SER A 110 -2.47 -15.25 -12.41
CA SER A 110 -1.48 -16.06 -13.11
C SER A 110 -1.28 -17.41 -12.39
N PRO A 111 -0.63 -18.40 -13.02
CA PRO A 111 -0.23 -19.64 -12.33
C PRO A 111 0.67 -19.42 -11.11
N HIS A 112 1.32 -18.26 -11.03
CA HIS A 112 2.19 -17.86 -9.92
C HIS A 112 1.46 -16.99 -8.86
N GLY A 113 0.14 -16.86 -8.97
CA GLY A 113 -0.69 -15.97 -8.16
C GLY A 113 -1.17 -14.78 -9.00
N PHE A 114 -0.33 -13.75 -9.12
CA PHE A 114 -0.62 -12.51 -9.82
C PHE A 114 0.46 -12.16 -10.84
N ALA A 115 0.04 -11.49 -11.91
CA ALA A 115 0.90 -10.83 -12.88
C ALA A 115 0.53 -9.34 -12.91
N VAL A 116 1.52 -8.46 -12.69
CA VAL A 116 1.39 -7.00 -12.72
C VAL A 116 2.14 -6.47 -13.92
N SER A 117 1.41 -5.89 -14.86
CA SER A 117 1.96 -5.25 -16.06
C SER A 117 2.21 -3.77 -15.77
N LEU A 118 3.43 -3.31 -16.08
CA LEU A 118 3.81 -1.91 -15.99
C LEU A 118 3.54 -1.17 -17.31
N ASP A 119 3.47 0.15 -17.24
CA ASP A 119 3.32 1.04 -18.40
C ASP A 119 4.44 0.89 -19.45
N ASN A 120 5.64 0.50 -19.02
CA ASN A 120 6.78 0.24 -19.90
C ASN A 120 6.75 -1.17 -20.56
N GLY A 121 5.69 -1.95 -20.37
CA GLY A 121 5.53 -3.29 -20.92
C GLY A 121 6.20 -4.42 -20.11
N THR A 122 6.87 -4.11 -19.01
CA THR A 122 7.43 -5.12 -18.10
C THR A 122 6.32 -5.82 -17.32
N THR A 123 6.40 -7.14 -17.18
CA THR A 123 5.48 -7.93 -16.33
C THR A 123 6.22 -8.54 -15.15
N LEU A 124 5.69 -8.33 -13.95
CA LEU A 124 6.25 -8.82 -12.68
C LEU A 124 5.25 -9.76 -12.00
N PHE A 125 5.75 -10.74 -11.25
CA PHE A 125 4.92 -11.82 -10.70
C PHE A 125 5.04 -11.94 -9.19
N GLY A 126 3.94 -12.32 -8.54
CA GLY A 126 4.02 -12.75 -7.14
C GLY A 126 2.78 -13.47 -6.62
N ARG A 127 2.96 -14.16 -5.48
CA ARG A 127 1.94 -15.03 -4.86
C ARG A 127 0.80 -14.23 -4.23
N ARG A 128 1.10 -13.05 -3.69
CA ARG A 128 0.19 -12.16 -2.97
C ARG A 128 0.31 -10.73 -3.49
N LEU A 129 -0.79 -9.99 -3.47
CA LEU A 129 -0.86 -8.61 -3.93
C LEU A 129 -1.30 -7.66 -2.80
N LEU A 130 -0.52 -6.62 -2.54
CA LEU A 130 -0.89 -5.53 -1.62
C LEU A 130 -1.05 -4.21 -2.39
N VAL A 131 -2.23 -3.62 -2.33
CA VAL A 131 -2.58 -2.33 -2.93
C VAL A 131 -2.40 -1.20 -1.91
N ALA A 132 -1.30 -0.46 -2.06
CA ALA A 132 -0.93 0.68 -1.21
C ALA A 132 -0.79 1.98 -2.03
N THR A 133 -1.57 2.11 -3.10
CA THR A 133 -1.48 3.19 -4.10
C THR A 133 -2.06 4.53 -3.66
N GLY A 134 -2.70 4.58 -2.50
CA GLY A 134 -3.32 5.78 -1.97
C GLY A 134 -4.46 6.30 -2.86
N LEU A 135 -4.57 7.62 -2.96
CA LEU A 135 -5.67 8.30 -3.64
C LEU A 135 -5.20 9.57 -4.36
N VAL A 136 -6.12 10.19 -5.11
CA VAL A 136 -5.98 11.53 -5.71
C VAL A 136 -6.99 12.48 -5.06
N ASP A 137 -6.54 13.69 -4.76
CA ASP A 137 -7.40 14.79 -4.33
C ASP A 137 -7.92 15.54 -5.57
N GLU A 138 -9.20 15.38 -5.88
CA GLU A 138 -9.85 16.10 -6.98
C GLU A 138 -10.32 17.48 -6.48
N LEU A 139 -9.64 18.52 -6.96
CA LEU A 139 -9.91 19.90 -6.57
C LEU A 139 -11.00 20.54 -7.44
N PRO A 140 -11.82 21.45 -6.89
CA PRO A 140 -12.68 22.31 -7.68
C PRO A 140 -11.91 23.06 -8.77
N ALA A 141 -12.55 23.27 -9.93
CA ALA A 141 -11.97 23.99 -11.06
C ALA A 141 -11.96 25.51 -10.83
N VAL A 142 -11.16 25.97 -9.87
CA VAL A 142 -10.95 27.39 -9.55
C VAL A 142 -9.53 27.79 -9.96
N PRO A 143 -9.35 28.80 -10.84
CA PRO A 143 -8.04 29.28 -11.24
C PRO A 143 -7.13 29.64 -10.05
N GLY A 144 -5.90 29.11 -10.04
CA GLY A 144 -4.92 29.28 -8.97
C GLY A 144 -5.00 28.21 -7.87
N LEU A 145 -6.10 27.46 -7.75
CA LEU A 145 -6.30 26.53 -6.63
C LEU A 145 -5.29 25.36 -6.67
N GLY A 146 -5.08 24.77 -7.85
CA GLY A 146 -4.17 23.64 -8.03
C GLY A 146 -2.70 24.04 -7.85
N GLU A 147 -2.33 25.23 -8.31
CA GLU A 147 -0.96 25.77 -8.23
C GLU A 147 -0.53 26.07 -6.79
N ARG A 148 -1.50 26.31 -5.90
CA ARG A 148 -1.29 26.62 -4.49
C ARG A 148 -1.50 25.42 -3.55
N TRP A 149 -1.94 24.28 -4.08
CA TRP A 149 -2.23 23.07 -3.31
C TRP A 149 -1.01 22.57 -2.53
N GLY A 150 -1.20 22.36 -1.23
CA GLY A 150 -0.15 21.92 -0.30
C GLY A 150 0.77 23.03 0.21
N ARG A 151 0.56 24.29 -0.22
CA ARG A 151 1.30 25.47 0.23
C ARG A 151 0.43 26.31 1.17
N ASP A 152 -0.50 27.05 0.59
CA ASP A 152 -1.50 27.88 1.27
C ASP A 152 -2.93 27.57 0.81
N VAL A 153 -3.11 26.61 -0.11
CA VAL A 153 -4.37 25.88 -0.30
C VAL A 153 -4.25 24.51 0.34
N LEU A 154 -5.10 24.24 1.32
CA LEU A 154 -4.98 23.14 2.26
C LEU A 154 -6.29 22.34 2.34
N HIS A 155 -6.27 21.20 3.04
CA HIS A 155 -7.47 20.40 3.29
C HIS A 155 -7.58 19.97 4.76
N CYS A 156 -6.54 19.29 5.28
CA CYS A 156 -6.60 18.69 6.59
C CYS A 156 -6.12 19.66 7.69
N PRO A 157 -6.97 20.01 8.67
CA PRO A 157 -6.58 20.91 9.76
C PRO A 157 -5.50 20.30 10.66
N TYR A 158 -5.51 18.99 10.86
CA TYR A 158 -4.51 18.31 11.69
C TYR A 158 -3.13 18.21 11.02
N CYS A 159 -3.05 18.42 9.70
CA CYS A 159 -1.78 18.41 8.97
C CYS A 159 -1.13 19.78 8.86
N HIS A 160 -1.93 20.86 8.73
CA HIS A 160 -1.43 22.20 8.40
C HIS A 160 -2.01 23.31 9.28
N GLY A 161 -2.98 23.01 10.16
CA GLY A 161 -3.66 24.01 10.97
C GLY A 161 -2.71 24.74 11.90
N TRP A 162 -1.64 24.08 12.36
CA TRP A 162 -0.60 24.74 13.14
C TRP A 162 0.14 25.78 12.31
N GLU A 163 0.53 25.46 11.08
CA GLU A 163 1.31 26.35 10.20
C GLU A 163 0.54 27.61 9.81
N VAL A 164 -0.79 27.52 9.67
CA VAL A 164 -1.67 28.66 9.32
C VAL A 164 -2.45 29.22 10.52
N ARG A 165 -2.10 28.85 11.75
CA ARG A 165 -2.78 29.33 12.97
C ARG A 165 -2.76 30.86 13.04
N ASP A 166 -3.80 31.42 13.65
CA ASP A 166 -4.01 32.87 13.82
C ASP A 166 -4.13 33.71 12.53
N GLN A 167 -3.99 33.11 11.34
CA GLN A 167 -4.13 33.79 10.05
C GLN A 167 -5.60 33.94 9.62
N ALA A 168 -5.87 34.74 8.59
CA ALA A 168 -7.17 34.79 7.91
C ALA A 168 -7.35 33.55 7.02
N ILE A 169 -8.19 32.60 7.45
CA ILE A 169 -8.40 31.34 6.74
C ILE A 169 -9.78 31.32 6.08
N GLY A 170 -9.81 31.13 4.76
CA GLY A 170 -11.04 30.88 4.03
C GLY A 170 -11.34 29.39 3.94
N ILE A 171 -12.60 29.02 4.05
CA ILE A 171 -13.09 27.66 3.75
C ILE A 171 -13.88 27.74 2.45
N LEU A 172 -13.36 27.15 1.38
CA LEU A 172 -14.06 27.02 0.11
C LEU A 172 -15.14 25.95 0.27
N GLY A 173 -16.38 26.39 0.44
CA GLY A 173 -17.53 25.54 0.64
C GLY A 173 -17.96 24.88 -0.66
N THR A 174 -17.85 23.54 -0.74
CA THR A 174 -18.18 22.74 -1.93
C THR A 174 -19.19 21.63 -1.64
N GLY A 175 -19.71 21.55 -0.41
CA GLY A 175 -20.76 20.60 -0.05
C GLY A 175 -21.11 20.62 1.43
N PRO A 176 -22.00 19.71 1.88
CA PRO A 176 -22.58 19.74 3.22
C PRO A 176 -21.55 19.74 4.37
N ARG A 177 -20.38 19.13 4.17
CA ARG A 177 -19.36 19.04 5.23
C ARG A 177 -18.52 20.32 5.42
N SER A 178 -18.70 21.33 4.59
CA SER A 178 -17.91 22.55 4.65
C SER A 178 -18.18 23.38 5.91
N ALA A 179 -19.41 23.36 6.45
CA ALA A 179 -19.72 24.01 7.73
C ALA A 179 -18.93 23.36 8.89
N HIS A 180 -18.93 22.02 8.96
CA HIS A 180 -18.11 21.26 9.90
C HIS A 180 -16.60 21.55 9.73
N GLN A 181 -16.10 21.64 8.50
CA GLN A 181 -14.69 21.98 8.26
C GLN A 181 -14.34 23.38 8.77
N ALA A 182 -15.22 24.37 8.60
CA ALA A 182 -15.06 25.71 9.17
C ALA A 182 -15.02 25.70 10.69
N LEU A 183 -15.94 24.95 11.32
CA LEU A 183 -15.98 24.78 12.78
C LEU A 183 -14.71 24.11 13.32
N LEU A 184 -14.13 23.15 12.60
CA LEU A 184 -12.84 22.54 12.98
C LEU A 184 -11.70 23.56 12.92
N PHE A 185 -11.56 24.29 11.81
CA PHE A 185 -10.47 25.26 11.65
C PHE A 185 -10.54 26.41 12.66
N ARG A 186 -11.72 26.70 13.24
CA ARG A 186 -11.84 27.66 14.37
C ARG A 186 -11.01 27.29 15.59
N GLN A 187 -10.55 26.05 15.73
CA GLN A 187 -9.62 25.67 16.78
C GLN A 187 -8.24 26.34 16.61
N TRP A 188 -7.82 26.65 15.38
CA TRP A 188 -6.50 27.20 15.06
C TRP A 188 -6.48 28.69 14.75
N SER A 189 -7.60 29.27 14.28
CA SER A 189 -7.68 30.72 14.05
C SER A 189 -9.03 31.30 14.47
N PRO A 190 -9.06 32.50 15.09
CA PRO A 190 -10.27 33.29 15.29
C PRO A 190 -10.88 33.79 13.98
N ASN A 191 -10.09 33.93 12.91
CA ASN A 191 -10.48 34.58 11.67
C ASN A 191 -10.78 33.54 10.58
N ILE A 192 -11.99 32.99 10.62
CA ILE A 192 -12.47 32.02 9.63
C ILE A 192 -13.62 32.62 8.83
N THR A 193 -13.55 32.49 7.51
CA THR A 193 -14.65 32.80 6.61
C THR A 193 -15.04 31.57 5.79
N LEU A 194 -16.28 31.11 5.89
CA LEU A 194 -16.85 30.11 4.99
C LEU A 194 -17.37 30.80 3.72
N VAL A 195 -16.89 30.38 2.54
CA VAL A 195 -17.34 30.89 1.24
C VAL A 195 -18.22 29.85 0.58
N LEU A 196 -19.52 30.11 0.44
CA LEU A 196 -20.45 29.19 -0.22
C LEU A 196 -20.23 29.24 -1.73
N HIS A 197 -19.65 28.18 -2.31
CA HIS A 197 -19.23 28.12 -3.70
C HIS A 197 -19.88 26.95 -4.45
N GLY A 198 -20.13 27.17 -5.74
CA GLY A 198 -20.52 26.14 -6.70
C GLY A 198 -21.71 25.31 -6.21
N PRO A 199 -21.53 24.01 -5.89
CA PRO A 199 -22.61 23.13 -5.44
C PRO A 199 -23.40 23.61 -4.23
N MET A 200 -22.88 24.51 -3.39
CA MET A 200 -23.64 25.05 -2.24
C MET A 200 -24.64 26.14 -2.64
N LEU A 201 -24.73 26.48 -3.93
CA LEU A 201 -25.65 27.45 -4.50
C LEU A 201 -26.52 26.77 -5.57
N ASP A 202 -27.77 27.20 -5.67
CA ASP A 202 -28.67 26.83 -6.76
C ASP A 202 -28.40 27.67 -8.03
N ALA A 203 -29.03 27.29 -9.14
CA ALA A 203 -28.81 27.93 -10.44
C ALA A 203 -29.16 29.43 -10.47
N ASP A 204 -30.04 29.88 -9.58
CA ASP A 204 -30.42 31.29 -9.41
C ASP A 204 -29.50 32.06 -8.44
N GLY A 205 -28.49 31.39 -7.87
CA GLY A 205 -27.55 31.95 -6.92
C GLY A 205 -28.03 31.96 -5.46
N SER A 206 -29.22 31.42 -5.18
CA SER A 206 -29.68 31.18 -3.80
C SER A 206 -28.90 30.03 -3.15
N ILE A 207 -28.96 29.95 -1.81
CA ILE A 207 -28.26 28.90 -1.06
C ILE A 207 -29.03 27.60 -1.26
N SER A 208 -28.32 26.56 -1.73
CA SER A 208 -28.94 25.27 -1.99
C SER A 208 -29.47 24.66 -0.69
N HIS A 209 -30.72 24.19 -0.72
CA HIS A 209 -31.37 23.59 0.44
C HIS A 209 -30.74 22.22 0.81
N ASP A 210 -30.23 21.48 -0.17
CA ASP A 210 -29.67 20.14 0.00
C ASP A 210 -28.17 20.13 0.35
N ARG A 211 -27.42 21.16 -0.06
CA ARG A 211 -25.95 21.22 0.07
C ARG A 211 -25.45 22.43 0.85
N GLY A 212 -26.29 23.44 1.07
CA GLY A 212 -26.01 24.59 1.92
C GLY A 212 -26.03 24.25 3.42
N PRO A 213 -25.63 25.18 4.30
CA PRO A 213 -25.71 24.97 5.74
C PRO A 213 -27.16 24.87 6.21
N THR A 214 -27.42 23.91 7.10
CA THR A 214 -28.70 23.76 7.81
C THR A 214 -28.90 24.86 8.86
N ASP A 215 -30.13 25.05 9.37
CA ASP A 215 -30.43 26.03 10.43
C ASP A 215 -29.55 25.83 11.67
N ALA A 216 -29.32 24.57 12.07
CA ALA A 216 -28.45 24.23 13.19
C ALA A 216 -26.98 24.60 12.90
N GLU A 217 -26.52 24.40 11.67
CA GLU A 217 -25.16 24.81 11.29
C GLU A 217 -25.02 26.33 11.22
N TRP A 218 -26.03 27.05 10.74
CA TRP A 218 -26.05 28.52 10.81
C TRP A 218 -25.91 29.03 12.23
N GLU A 219 -26.67 28.46 13.17
CA GLU A 219 -26.56 28.79 14.58
C GLU A 219 -25.15 28.50 15.14
N GLN A 220 -24.57 27.34 14.81
CA GLN A 220 -23.21 26.97 15.24
C GLN A 220 -22.14 27.90 14.66
N LEU A 221 -22.23 28.23 13.37
CA LEU A 221 -21.31 29.14 12.69
C LEU A 221 -21.37 30.53 13.36
N ALA A 222 -22.56 31.05 13.60
CA ALA A 222 -22.77 32.32 14.29
C ALA A 222 -22.26 32.29 15.74
N ALA A 223 -22.57 31.24 16.50
CA ALA A 223 -22.11 31.08 17.88
C ALA A 223 -20.58 30.98 18.00
N ARG A 224 -19.89 30.53 16.94
CA ARG A 224 -18.42 30.47 16.86
C ARG A 224 -17.79 31.69 16.17
N GLY A 225 -18.59 32.68 15.78
CA GLY A 225 -18.13 33.89 15.12
C GLY A 225 -17.49 33.62 13.76
N ILE A 226 -17.95 32.59 13.03
CA ILE A 226 -17.50 32.31 11.67
C ILE A 226 -18.29 33.21 10.72
N SER A 227 -17.57 33.99 9.91
CA SER A 227 -18.20 34.78 8.86
C SER A 227 -18.59 33.89 7.68
N VAL A 228 -19.71 34.18 7.03
CA VAL A 228 -20.14 33.44 5.83
C VAL A 228 -20.32 34.40 4.66
N VAL A 229 -19.68 34.09 3.54
CA VAL A 229 -19.76 34.84 2.28
C VAL A 229 -20.49 33.99 1.26
N ILE A 230 -21.50 34.56 0.64
CA ILE A 230 -22.31 33.89 -0.39
C ILE A 230 -21.83 34.36 -1.76
N GLY A 231 -21.43 33.40 -2.59
CA GLY A 231 -21.10 33.67 -3.98
C GLY A 231 -19.89 32.87 -4.48
N PRO A 232 -19.90 32.47 -5.76
CA PRO A 232 -18.84 31.63 -6.30
C PRO A 232 -17.51 32.39 -6.35
N VAL A 233 -16.45 31.74 -5.89
CA VAL A 233 -15.06 32.15 -6.15
C VAL A 233 -14.75 31.99 -7.64
N ALA A 234 -14.27 33.06 -8.26
CA ALA A 234 -13.87 33.12 -9.66
C ALA A 234 -12.37 32.82 -9.86
N ALA A 235 -11.50 33.23 -8.93
CA ALA A 235 -10.06 32.95 -8.95
C ALA A 235 -9.42 33.23 -7.58
N LEU A 236 -8.25 32.64 -7.32
CA LEU A 236 -7.38 33.06 -6.23
C LEU A 236 -6.65 34.38 -6.60
N ASP A 237 -6.43 35.25 -5.62
CA ASP A 237 -5.56 36.42 -5.73
C ASP A 237 -4.17 36.05 -5.19
N ILE A 238 -3.16 36.05 -6.06
CA ILE A 238 -1.80 35.63 -5.71
C ILE A 238 -0.85 36.80 -5.99
N ARG A 239 -0.02 37.17 -5.01
CA ARG A 239 0.99 38.23 -5.13
C ARG A 239 2.29 37.77 -4.52
N ASN A 240 3.41 38.02 -5.20
CA ASN A 240 4.74 37.61 -4.74
C ASN A 240 4.80 36.14 -4.28
N ASP A 241 4.19 35.25 -5.06
CA ASP A 241 4.12 33.81 -4.77
C ASP A 241 3.43 33.44 -3.44
N ALA A 242 2.48 34.26 -2.97
CA ALA A 242 1.63 34.01 -1.81
C ALA A 242 0.15 34.28 -2.14
N LEU A 243 -0.75 33.47 -1.57
CA LEU A 243 -2.17 33.78 -1.53
C LEU A 243 -2.39 35.07 -0.73
N THR A 244 -3.17 35.99 -1.29
CA THR A 244 -3.59 37.22 -0.61
C THR A 244 -5.11 37.38 -0.52
N GLY A 245 -5.86 36.43 -1.09
CA GLY A 245 -7.31 36.41 -1.03
C GLY A 245 -7.95 35.61 -2.14
N VAL A 246 -9.27 35.69 -2.23
CA VAL A 246 -10.07 35.12 -3.32
C VAL A 246 -10.93 36.19 -3.96
N ARG A 247 -11.06 36.14 -5.29
CA ARG A 247 -11.94 37.02 -6.07
C ARG A 247 -13.28 36.32 -6.27
N LEU A 248 -14.35 36.95 -5.81
CA LEU A 248 -15.71 36.49 -6.06
C LEU A 248 -16.14 36.86 -7.49
N ALA A 249 -17.13 36.16 -8.05
CA ALA A 249 -17.64 36.44 -9.40
C ALA A 249 -18.14 37.88 -9.60
N GLY A 250 -18.58 38.55 -8.53
CA GLY A 250 -18.93 39.98 -8.54
C GLY A 250 -17.74 40.95 -8.55
N GLY A 251 -16.50 40.46 -8.65
CA GLY A 251 -15.27 41.26 -8.67
C GLY A 251 -14.71 41.66 -7.30
N HIS A 252 -15.47 41.44 -6.23
CA HIS A 252 -15.01 41.70 -4.86
C HIS A 252 -13.84 40.79 -4.47
N LEU A 253 -12.82 41.39 -3.83
CA LEU A 253 -11.70 40.67 -3.25
C LEU A 253 -11.96 40.42 -1.77
N LEU A 254 -12.03 39.15 -1.38
CA LEU A 254 -12.02 38.73 0.01
C LEU A 254 -10.56 38.45 0.44
N PRO A 255 -9.94 39.27 1.30
CA PRO A 255 -8.56 39.06 1.74
C PRO A 255 -8.46 37.83 2.63
N LEU A 256 -7.50 36.95 2.34
CA LEU A 256 -7.22 35.71 3.08
C LEU A 256 -5.72 35.39 2.96
N ASP A 257 -5.17 34.76 3.98
CA ASP A 257 -3.77 34.29 4.00
C ASP A 257 -3.67 32.81 3.62
N ALA A 258 -4.71 32.02 3.92
CA ALA A 258 -4.82 30.61 3.57
C ALA A 258 -6.24 30.25 3.10
N LEU A 259 -6.35 29.24 2.25
CA LEU A 259 -7.62 28.69 1.79
C LEU A 259 -7.68 27.19 2.08
N VAL A 260 -8.82 26.72 2.55
CA VAL A 260 -9.08 25.31 2.84
C VAL A 260 -10.17 24.82 1.91
N VAL A 261 -10.00 23.65 1.34
CA VAL A 261 -11.00 23.01 0.48
C VAL A 261 -11.20 21.55 0.90
N GLY A 262 -12.44 21.05 0.80
CA GLY A 262 -12.74 19.63 0.84
C GLY A 262 -12.73 19.05 -0.57
N PRO A 263 -11.66 18.36 -1.00
CA PRO A 263 -11.62 17.72 -2.32
C PRO A 263 -12.45 16.43 -2.34
N VAL A 264 -12.72 15.93 -3.54
CA VAL A 264 -13.21 14.55 -3.71
C VAL A 264 -12.01 13.60 -3.70
N PHE A 265 -12.07 12.56 -2.88
CA PHE A 265 -10.97 11.62 -2.67
C PHE A 265 -11.14 10.35 -3.52
N THR A 266 -10.36 10.19 -4.58
CA THR A 266 -10.50 9.05 -5.50
C THR A 266 -9.34 8.08 -5.34
N ALA A 267 -9.60 6.88 -4.80
CA ALA A 267 -8.58 5.84 -4.67
C ALA A 267 -8.01 5.42 -6.04
N ARG A 268 -6.70 5.17 -6.08
CA ARG A 268 -6.02 4.79 -7.33
C ARG A 268 -6.14 3.29 -7.58
N THR A 269 -7.17 2.87 -8.30
CA THR A 269 -7.51 1.44 -8.49
C THR A 269 -7.55 0.97 -9.93
N GLY A 270 -7.30 1.85 -10.92
CA GLY A 270 -7.50 1.54 -12.35
C GLY A 270 -6.74 0.31 -12.87
N PHE A 271 -5.59 -0.01 -12.30
CA PHE A 271 -4.81 -1.20 -12.67
C PHE A 271 -5.44 -2.53 -12.19
N LEU A 272 -6.52 -2.50 -11.41
CA LEU A 272 -7.20 -3.70 -10.90
C LEU A 272 -8.33 -4.17 -11.81
N THR A 273 -8.61 -3.49 -12.92
CA THR A 273 -9.69 -3.89 -13.85
C THR A 273 -9.52 -5.30 -14.38
N GLY A 274 -8.28 -5.76 -14.63
CA GLY A 274 -7.99 -7.15 -15.01
C GLY A 274 -8.33 -8.22 -13.95
N LEU A 275 -8.54 -7.80 -12.69
CA LEU A 275 -9.06 -8.65 -11.61
C LEU A 275 -10.57 -8.48 -11.38
N GLY A 276 -11.24 -7.62 -12.15
CA GLY A 276 -12.65 -7.29 -11.95
C GLY A 276 -12.92 -6.42 -10.71
N LEU A 277 -11.90 -5.75 -10.16
CA LEU A 277 -12.05 -4.93 -8.96
C LEU A 277 -12.14 -3.45 -9.31
N ALA A 278 -13.00 -2.73 -8.58
CA ALA A 278 -13.17 -1.30 -8.68
C ALA A 278 -13.32 -0.68 -7.28
N SER A 279 -13.08 0.62 -7.17
CA SER A 279 -13.41 1.37 -5.95
C SER A 279 -14.93 1.53 -5.82
N THR A 280 -15.45 1.50 -4.60
CA THR A 280 -16.86 1.82 -4.31
C THR A 280 -17.00 3.22 -3.73
N PRO A 281 -18.16 3.89 -3.92
CA PRO A 281 -18.42 5.19 -3.32
C PRO A 281 -18.38 5.11 -1.78
N HIS A 282 -17.68 6.05 -1.16
CA HIS A 282 -17.62 6.15 0.29
C HIS A 282 -19.01 6.56 0.83
N PRO A 283 -19.54 5.95 1.91
CA PRO A 283 -20.89 6.23 2.43
C PRO A 283 -21.16 7.70 2.76
N LEU A 284 -20.11 8.44 3.14
CA LEU A 284 -20.18 9.89 3.42
C LEU A 284 -20.12 10.79 2.17
N GLY A 285 -20.10 10.23 0.95
CA GLY A 285 -20.06 11.01 -0.30
C GLY A 285 -18.76 11.79 -0.54
N VAL A 286 -17.67 11.42 0.14
CA VAL A 286 -16.38 12.14 0.08
C VAL A 286 -15.44 11.64 -1.01
N GLY A 287 -15.85 10.66 -1.80
CA GLY A 287 -15.02 10.03 -2.84
C GLY A 287 -15.24 8.53 -2.93
N SER A 288 -14.23 7.77 -3.36
CA SER A 288 -14.28 6.32 -3.53
C SER A 288 -13.03 5.61 -3.01
N SER A 289 -13.20 4.40 -2.50
CA SER A 289 -12.14 3.56 -1.91
C SER A 289 -12.32 2.08 -2.29
N LEU A 290 -11.28 1.27 -2.12
CA LEU A 290 -11.43 -0.19 -2.12
C LEU A 290 -12.09 -0.64 -0.82
N GLU A 291 -13.03 -1.57 -0.94
CA GLU A 291 -13.63 -2.23 0.22
C GLU A 291 -12.69 -3.29 0.78
N THR A 292 -12.54 -3.31 2.09
CA THR A 292 -11.75 -4.34 2.79
C THR A 292 -12.44 -4.81 4.05
N ASP A 293 -12.14 -6.05 4.46
CA ASP A 293 -12.40 -6.51 5.83
C ASP A 293 -11.47 -5.83 6.86
N GLN A 294 -11.61 -6.22 8.13
CA GLN A 294 -10.81 -5.67 9.24
C GLN A 294 -9.31 -6.02 9.14
N ASP A 295 -8.96 -7.08 8.39
CA ASP A 295 -7.58 -7.51 8.17
C ASP A 295 -6.97 -6.87 6.90
N GLY A 296 -7.74 -6.04 6.19
CA GLY A 296 -7.35 -5.39 4.95
C GLY A 296 -7.45 -6.27 3.71
N ARG A 297 -8.14 -7.42 3.76
CA ARG A 297 -8.42 -8.24 2.57
C ARG A 297 -9.44 -7.52 1.69
N VAL A 298 -9.16 -7.40 0.40
CA VAL A 298 -10.07 -6.73 -0.54
C VAL A 298 -11.33 -7.55 -0.72
N GLN A 299 -12.48 -6.87 -0.69
CA GLN A 299 -13.79 -7.44 -0.93
C GLN A 299 -14.34 -6.98 -2.28
N SER A 300 -15.10 -7.86 -2.93
CA SER A 300 -15.91 -7.57 -4.11
C SER A 300 -17.22 -8.34 -3.97
N ASP A 301 -18.35 -7.67 -4.17
CA ASP A 301 -19.69 -8.26 -4.06
C ASP A 301 -19.90 -9.03 -2.74
N GLY A 302 -19.42 -8.45 -1.62
CA GLY A 302 -19.52 -9.03 -0.28
C GLY A 302 -18.62 -10.25 -0.01
N SER A 303 -17.72 -10.60 -0.95
CA SER A 303 -16.81 -11.75 -0.82
C SER A 303 -15.34 -11.33 -0.84
N VAL A 304 -14.51 -12.03 -0.06
CA VAL A 304 -13.06 -11.80 -0.02
C VAL A 304 -12.41 -12.27 -1.32
N VAL A 305 -11.57 -11.42 -1.90
CA VAL A 305 -10.78 -11.73 -3.08
C VAL A 305 -9.45 -12.34 -2.63
N ALA A 306 -9.35 -13.67 -2.70
CA ALA A 306 -8.21 -14.42 -2.20
C ALA A 306 -6.86 -13.88 -2.72
N GLY A 307 -5.90 -13.61 -1.85
CA GLY A 307 -4.58 -13.14 -2.27
C GLY A 307 -4.49 -11.64 -2.60
N VAL A 308 -5.53 -10.84 -2.38
CA VAL A 308 -5.50 -9.38 -2.59
C VAL A 308 -5.81 -8.63 -1.29
N TRP A 309 -4.91 -7.73 -0.89
CA TRP A 309 -5.07 -6.82 0.24
C TRP A 309 -4.92 -5.38 -0.19
N ALA A 310 -5.39 -4.46 0.64
CA ALA A 310 -5.19 -3.04 0.46
C ALA A 310 -4.92 -2.34 1.79
N ALA A 311 -4.11 -1.28 1.76
CA ALA A 311 -3.73 -0.52 2.95
C ALA A 311 -3.52 0.97 2.66
N GLY A 312 -3.76 1.79 3.69
CA GLY A 312 -3.58 3.23 3.62
C GLY A 312 -4.75 3.93 2.92
N ASN A 313 -4.45 4.98 2.16
CA ASN A 313 -5.47 5.83 1.54
C ASN A 313 -6.24 5.16 0.39
N SER A 314 -5.85 3.95 -0.05
CA SER A 314 -6.66 3.16 -0.98
C SER A 314 -7.93 2.60 -0.33
N THR A 315 -7.98 2.48 1.00
CA THR A 315 -9.13 1.94 1.76
C THR A 315 -9.67 2.93 2.78
N ASN A 316 -8.79 3.71 3.43
CA ASN A 316 -9.16 4.72 4.40
C ASN A 316 -8.79 6.11 3.89
N LEU A 317 -9.77 6.82 3.32
CA LEU A 317 -9.60 8.15 2.70
C LEU A 317 -9.12 9.22 3.69
N MET A 318 -9.39 9.03 4.98
CA MET A 318 -9.03 9.96 6.06
C MET A 318 -7.73 9.59 6.78
N ALA A 319 -7.08 8.47 6.42
CA ALA A 319 -5.86 8.05 7.09
C ALA A 319 -4.73 9.08 6.90
N GLN A 320 -4.20 9.59 8.01
CA GLN A 320 -2.94 10.33 8.04
C GLN A 320 -1.75 9.39 7.81
N VAL A 321 -0.56 9.96 7.57
CA VAL A 321 0.65 9.20 7.21
C VAL A 321 0.97 8.10 8.22
N VAL A 322 0.89 8.37 9.52
CA VAL A 322 1.14 7.37 10.58
C VAL A 322 0.08 6.26 10.60
N VAL A 323 -1.19 6.59 10.35
CA VAL A 323 -2.29 5.62 10.25
C VAL A 323 -2.10 4.73 9.02
N ALA A 324 -1.67 5.31 7.89
CA ALA A 324 -1.35 4.54 6.70
C ALA A 324 -0.17 3.59 6.91
N ALA A 325 0.89 4.04 7.60
CA ALA A 325 2.02 3.19 7.98
C ALA A 325 1.59 2.04 8.92
N ALA A 326 0.74 2.33 9.90
CA ALA A 326 0.19 1.32 10.81
C ALA A 326 -0.67 0.29 10.06
N ALA A 327 -1.53 0.73 9.14
CA ALA A 327 -2.31 -0.17 8.29
C ALA A 327 -1.40 -1.08 7.45
N GLY A 328 -0.33 -0.54 6.87
CA GLY A 328 0.67 -1.33 6.14
C GLY A 328 1.30 -2.44 6.99
N LEU A 329 1.66 -2.14 8.24
CA LEU A 329 2.20 -3.12 9.19
C LEU A 329 1.19 -4.22 9.51
N SER A 330 -0.05 -3.86 9.84
CA SER A 330 -1.11 -4.81 10.18
C SER A 330 -1.39 -5.76 9.01
N VAL A 331 -1.56 -5.21 7.81
CA VAL A 331 -1.85 -5.99 6.60
C VAL A 331 -0.68 -6.91 6.23
N ALA A 332 0.57 -6.42 6.31
CA ALA A 332 1.75 -7.25 6.10
C ALA A 332 1.83 -8.45 7.06
N THR A 333 1.43 -8.24 8.31
CA THR A 333 1.38 -9.30 9.32
C THR A 333 0.33 -10.35 8.96
N ALA A 334 -0.86 -9.93 8.52
CA ALA A 334 -1.91 -10.83 8.04
C ALA A 334 -1.49 -11.63 6.79
N ILE A 335 -0.85 -10.97 5.82
CA ILE A 335 -0.30 -11.63 4.61
C ILE A 335 0.72 -12.69 5.02
N ASN A 336 1.65 -12.36 5.92
CA ASN A 336 2.66 -13.32 6.35
C ASN A 336 2.04 -14.52 7.09
N ALA A 337 1.04 -14.29 7.95
CA ALA A 337 0.33 -15.36 8.64
C ALA A 337 -0.37 -16.31 7.67
N GLU A 338 -1.01 -15.77 6.62
CA GLU A 338 -1.64 -16.58 5.57
C GLU A 338 -0.62 -17.41 4.79
N LEU A 339 0.53 -16.82 4.42
CA LEU A 339 1.61 -17.54 3.75
C LEU A 339 2.18 -18.68 4.61
N ILE A 340 2.35 -18.46 5.92
CA ILE A 340 2.79 -19.51 6.86
C ILE A 340 1.77 -20.65 6.90
N GLN A 341 0.48 -20.31 6.93
CA GLN A 341 -0.59 -21.30 6.97
C GLN A 341 -0.62 -22.15 5.68
N GLU A 342 -0.46 -21.52 4.50
CA GLU A 342 -0.34 -22.21 3.22
C GLU A 342 0.88 -23.17 3.21
N GLU A 343 2.02 -22.70 3.72
CA GLU A 343 3.24 -23.50 3.83
C GLU A 343 3.08 -24.67 4.79
N LEU A 344 2.40 -24.47 5.92
CA LEU A 344 2.08 -25.51 6.89
C LEU A 344 1.17 -26.57 6.27
N GLU A 345 0.12 -26.18 5.56
CA GLU A 345 -0.79 -27.10 4.89
C GLU A 345 -0.06 -27.94 3.84
N GLY A 346 0.81 -27.29 3.03
CA GLY A 346 1.68 -27.98 2.10
C GLY A 346 2.64 -28.97 2.78
N ALA A 347 3.28 -28.55 3.86
CA ALA A 347 4.20 -29.39 4.63
C ALA A 347 3.49 -30.59 5.26
N VAL A 348 2.29 -30.40 5.82
CA VAL A 348 1.46 -31.48 6.38
C VAL A 348 1.00 -32.43 5.27
N ALA A 349 0.59 -31.93 4.10
CA ALA A 349 0.22 -32.76 2.97
C ALA A 349 1.39 -33.62 2.47
N ILE A 350 2.61 -33.06 2.42
CA ILE A 350 3.84 -33.79 2.10
C ILE A 350 4.14 -34.84 3.17
N TYR A 351 4.08 -34.45 4.45
CA TYR A 351 4.33 -35.36 5.59
C TYR A 351 3.35 -36.53 5.62
N ARG A 352 2.07 -36.29 5.29
CA ARG A 352 1.02 -37.32 5.25
C ARG A 352 1.07 -38.22 4.03
N ARG A 353 1.89 -37.93 3.00
CA ARG A 353 2.13 -38.86 1.89
C ARG A 353 3.13 -39.92 2.35
N PRO A 354 2.70 -41.13 2.80
CA PRO A 354 3.59 -42.14 3.39
C PRO A 354 4.45 -42.82 2.32
N PHE A 355 4.12 -42.58 1.05
CA PHE A 355 4.72 -43.23 -0.10
C PHE A 355 5.72 -42.28 -0.77
N SER A 356 6.98 -42.69 -0.76
CA SER A 356 7.95 -42.29 -1.78
C SER A 356 8.48 -43.55 -2.43
N SER A 357 8.89 -43.49 -3.70
CA SER A 357 9.54 -44.61 -4.38
C SER A 357 10.75 -45.14 -3.60
N ALA A 358 11.45 -44.27 -2.86
CA ALA A 358 12.53 -44.66 -1.96
C ALA A 358 12.03 -45.36 -0.68
N ALA A 359 10.93 -44.91 -0.07
CA ALA A 359 10.31 -45.58 1.08
C ALA A 359 9.73 -46.93 0.69
N GLU A 360 9.04 -47.02 -0.46
CA GLU A 360 8.58 -48.27 -1.05
C GLU A 360 9.76 -49.20 -1.33
N ALA A 361 10.81 -48.71 -2.01
CA ALA A 361 11.99 -49.51 -2.31
C ALA A 361 12.61 -50.09 -1.03
N ARG A 362 12.86 -49.26 0.00
CA ARG A 362 13.40 -49.69 1.31
C ARG A 362 12.49 -50.73 1.98
N ASN A 363 11.19 -50.51 1.99
CA ASN A 363 10.23 -51.45 2.57
C ASN A 363 10.24 -52.78 1.78
N SER A 364 10.35 -52.71 0.45
CA SER A 364 10.48 -53.86 -0.43
C SER A 364 11.80 -54.62 -0.22
N ASN A 365 13.00 -54.03 -0.04
CA ASN A 365 14.17 -54.86 0.35
C ASN A 365 14.11 -55.32 1.81
N ALA A 366 13.53 -54.56 2.74
CA ALA A 366 13.38 -55.02 4.13
C ALA A 366 12.47 -56.27 4.24
N HIS A 367 11.39 -56.34 3.45
CA HIS A 367 10.41 -57.42 3.54
C HIS A 367 10.54 -58.52 2.50
N LEU A 368 10.98 -58.21 1.27
CA LEU A 368 11.13 -59.22 0.20
C LEU A 368 12.55 -59.77 0.10
N GLY A 369 13.58 -59.07 0.61
CA GLY A 369 14.98 -59.47 0.47
C GLY A 369 15.35 -59.82 -0.97
N ASP A 370 15.97 -60.98 -1.18
CA ASP A 370 16.36 -61.51 -2.50
C ASP A 370 15.19 -61.99 -3.37
N ARG A 371 13.96 -62.05 -2.81
CA ARG A 371 12.76 -62.52 -3.53
C ARG A 371 12.08 -61.42 -4.35
N ARG A 372 12.72 -60.26 -4.52
CA ARG A 372 12.21 -59.10 -5.27
C ARG A 372 11.73 -59.42 -6.69
N HIS A 373 12.22 -60.50 -7.30
CA HIS A 373 11.92 -60.89 -8.67
C HIS A 373 10.99 -62.11 -8.77
N GLY A 374 10.45 -62.60 -7.64
CA GLY A 374 9.60 -63.81 -7.60
C GLY A 374 10.35 -65.13 -7.81
N ILE A 375 11.68 -65.09 -7.92
CA ILE A 375 12.53 -66.26 -8.09
C ILE A 375 12.95 -66.75 -6.68
N PRO A 376 12.64 -67.99 -6.28
CA PRO A 376 13.14 -68.56 -5.04
C PRO A 376 14.68 -68.56 -5.06
N ALA A 377 15.32 -68.22 -3.94
CA ALA A 377 16.76 -68.43 -3.79
C ALA A 377 17.09 -69.90 -4.15
N PRO A 378 18.17 -70.16 -4.91
CA PRO A 378 18.52 -71.51 -5.31
C PRO A 378 18.65 -72.40 -4.07
N ALA A 379 17.99 -73.56 -4.08
CA ALA A 379 18.07 -74.51 -2.99
C ALA A 379 19.55 -74.83 -2.71
N PRO A 380 19.98 -74.90 -1.44
CA PRO A 380 21.36 -75.24 -1.12
C PRO A 380 21.70 -76.58 -1.75
N THR A 381 22.77 -76.60 -2.53
CA THR A 381 23.26 -77.79 -3.23
C THR A 381 23.53 -78.89 -2.20
N PRO A 382 22.90 -80.07 -2.30
CA PRO A 382 23.22 -81.18 -1.42
C PRO A 382 24.62 -81.70 -1.79
N GLY A 383 25.57 -81.53 -0.89
CA GLY A 383 26.85 -82.23 -0.95
C GLY A 383 28.06 -81.32 -1.17
N THR A 384 28.57 -80.75 -0.10
CA THR A 384 30.02 -80.71 0.11
C THR A 384 30.28 -80.84 1.61
N THR A 385 30.38 -82.08 2.06
CA THR A 385 31.06 -82.40 3.31
C THR A 385 32.51 -81.94 3.20
N ILE A 386 32.89 -80.91 3.94
CA ILE A 386 34.25 -80.76 4.43
C ILE A 386 34.16 -80.82 5.94
N ASN A 387 34.51 -82.00 6.47
CA ASN A 387 34.95 -82.15 7.84
C ASN A 387 36.11 -81.20 8.07
N ASP A 388 36.06 -80.41 9.13
CA ASP A 388 37.18 -80.40 10.08
C ASP A 388 36.65 -80.26 11.51
N ARG A 389 37.09 -81.22 12.31
CA ARG A 389 36.93 -81.33 13.76
C ARG A 389 37.95 -80.42 14.46
N GLU A 390 37.79 -80.37 15.78
CA GLU A 390 38.72 -79.85 16.79
C GLU A 390 38.67 -78.32 16.94
N GLY A 391 38.50 -77.71 18.11
CA GLY A 391 38.48 -78.17 19.50
C GLY A 391 38.05 -76.96 20.37
N ASN A 392 37.18 -77.18 21.35
CA ASN A 392 37.53 -77.20 22.78
C ASN A 392 37.47 -75.83 23.49
N ASN A 393 36.52 -75.72 24.43
CA ASN A 393 36.60 -75.05 25.74
C ASN A 393 37.22 -73.63 25.83
N ARG A 394 36.41 -72.61 26.10
CA ARG A 394 35.93 -72.12 27.41
C ARG A 394 35.10 -70.85 27.24
#